data_AF-A0A382Q142-F1
#
_entry.id   AF-A0A382Q142-F1
#
_cell.length_a   1.000
_cell.length_b   1.000
_cell.length_c   1.000
_cell.angle_alpha   90.00
_cell.angle_beta   90.00
_cell.angle_gamma   90.00
#
_symmetry.space_group_name_H-M   'P 1'
#
loop_
_entity.id
_entity.type
_entity.pdbx_description
1 polymer ?
#
loop_
_entity_poly.entity_id
_entity_poly.type
_entity_poly.pdbx_seq_one_letter_code
_entity_poly.pdbx_strand_id
1 'polypeptide(L)'
;ERYESIEAIPNDYRLWDVNVRGASGLSNSLENHREVAALYKDLATLRLNVPVSEKVGDLEWQGAHSDLYPKLCEELGMPNLANQPHMWAP
;
A
#
# COMPACT_ATOMS: atom_id res chain seq x y z
N GLU A 1 -2.12 -2.62 24.52
CA GLU A 1 -1.21 -3.12 23.47
C GLU A 1 0.21 -2.99 24.00
N ARG A 2 0.97 -4.08 24.12
CA ARG A 2 2.29 -4.05 24.79
C ARG A 2 3.48 -4.13 23.83
N TYR A 3 3.36 -4.98 22.81
CA TYR A 3 4.35 -5.15 21.76
C TYR A 3 3.77 -4.55 20.48
N GLU A 4 4.18 -3.34 20.14
CA GLU A 4 3.67 -2.57 19.00
C GLU A 4 4.06 -3.18 17.65
N SER A 5 5.10 -4.03 17.64
CA SER A 5 5.55 -4.75 16.46
C SER A 5 5.93 -6.19 16.78
N ILE A 6 5.94 -7.05 15.76
CA ILE A 6 6.29 -8.47 15.88
C ILE A 6 7.75 -8.65 16.34
N GLU A 7 8.65 -7.74 15.94
CA GLU A 7 10.06 -7.74 16.34
C GLU A 7 10.25 -7.37 17.82
N ALA A 8 9.31 -6.64 18.40
CA ALA A 8 9.34 -6.29 19.82
C ALA A 8 8.90 -7.48 20.71
N ILE A 9 8.28 -8.52 20.16
CA ILE A 9 7.82 -9.69 20.90
C ILE A 9 9.03 -10.61 21.18
N PRO A 10 9.39 -10.83 22.47
CA PRO A 10 10.47 -11.73 22.83
C PRO A 10 10.25 -13.14 22.29
N ASN A 11 11.33 -13.79 21.89
CA ASN A 11 11.28 -15.15 21.35
C ASN A 11 10.80 -16.17 22.39
N ASP A 12 11.13 -15.93 23.66
CA ASP A 12 10.69 -16.74 24.78
C ASP A 12 9.42 -16.16 25.41
N TYR A 13 8.35 -16.95 25.40
CA TYR A 13 7.07 -16.55 26.00
C TYR A 13 7.15 -16.22 27.49
N ARG A 14 8.16 -16.74 28.21
CA ARG A 14 8.38 -16.45 29.64
C ARG A 14 8.81 -15.00 29.87
N LEU A 15 9.28 -14.33 28.82
CA LEU A 15 9.66 -12.92 28.83
C LEU A 15 8.51 -12.01 28.36
N TRP A 16 7.34 -12.58 28.04
CA TRP A 16 6.18 -11.79 27.65
C TRP A 16 5.61 -11.06 28.86
N ASP A 17 5.49 -9.74 28.75
CA ASP A 17 4.95 -8.84 29.77
C ASP A 17 3.40 -8.86 29.80
N VAL A 18 2.80 -9.79 29.05
CA VAL A 18 1.37 -10.03 29.01
C VAL A 18 1.09 -11.51 29.19
N ASN A 19 0.12 -11.85 30.04
CA ASN A 19 -0.28 -13.23 30.24
C ASN A 19 -1.26 -13.66 29.14
N VAL A 20 -0.82 -14.58 28.29
CA VAL A 20 -1.59 -15.08 27.14
C VAL A 20 -1.87 -16.58 27.33
N ARG A 21 -3.13 -16.99 27.17
CA ARG A 21 -3.49 -18.41 27.20
C ARG A 21 -2.78 -19.14 26.06
N GLY A 22 -2.07 -20.21 26.39
CA GLY A 22 -1.32 -20.98 25.38
C GLY A 22 -0.06 -20.28 24.88
N ALA A 23 0.51 -19.34 25.64
CA ALA A 23 1.70 -18.57 25.26
C ALA A 23 2.87 -19.42 24.73
N SER A 24 3.11 -20.60 25.32
CA SER A 24 4.14 -21.52 24.83
C SER A 24 3.90 -21.99 23.40
N GLY A 25 2.66 -22.32 23.03
CA GLY A 25 2.31 -22.74 21.67
C GLY A 25 2.38 -21.58 20.68
N LEU A 26 1.95 -20.39 21.10
CA LEU A 26 2.01 -19.17 20.29
C LEU A 26 3.45 -18.73 20.03
N SER A 27 4.32 -18.73 21.05
CA SER A 27 5.75 -18.46 20.89
C SER A 27 6.39 -19.48 19.94
N ASN A 28 6.14 -20.78 20.11
CA ASN A 28 6.66 -21.78 19.18
C ASN A 28 6.17 -21.55 17.74
N SER A 29 4.89 -21.22 17.54
CA SER A 29 4.36 -20.89 16.21
C SER A 29 5.03 -19.65 15.62
N LEU A 30 5.19 -18.59 16.42
CA LEU A 30 5.82 -17.35 16.01
C LEU A 30 7.30 -17.56 15.63
N GLU A 31 8.07 -18.27 16.46
CA GLU A 31 9.48 -18.56 16.18
C GLU A 31 9.65 -19.38 14.91
N ASN A 32 8.82 -20.41 14.70
CA ASN A 32 8.88 -21.25 13.49
C ASN A 32 8.55 -20.50 12.20
N HIS A 33 7.90 -19.34 12.28
CA HIS A 33 7.49 -18.54 11.12
C HIS A 33 8.01 -17.11 11.16
N ARG A 34 9.00 -16.81 12.01
CA ARG A 34 9.41 -15.42 12.29
C ARG A 34 9.97 -14.74 11.04
N GLU A 35 10.78 -15.44 10.25
CA GLU A 35 11.30 -14.95 8.97
C GLU A 35 10.19 -14.71 7.94
N VAL A 36 9.23 -15.63 7.85
CA VAL A 36 8.09 -15.51 6.94
C VAL A 36 7.20 -14.33 7.35
N ALA A 37 6.93 -14.17 8.65
CA ALA A 37 6.17 -13.04 9.17
C ALA A 37 6.86 -11.69 8.89
N ALA A 38 8.19 -11.63 9.01
CA ALA A 38 8.97 -10.44 8.64
C ALA A 38 8.84 -10.11 7.15
N LEU A 39 8.89 -11.11 6.27
CA LEU A 39 8.67 -10.92 4.83
C LEU A 39 7.26 -10.40 4.53
N TYR A 40 6.22 -10.97 5.14
CA TYR A 40 4.84 -10.50 4.94
C TYR A 40 4.66 -9.07 5.43
N LYS A 41 5.25 -8.72 6.58
CA LYS A 41 5.25 -7.34 7.07
C LYS A 41 5.92 -6.42 6.06
N ASP A 42 7.06 -6.82 5.51
CA ASP A 42 7.79 -6.01 4.53
C ASP A 42 6.97 -5.75 3.27
N LEU A 43 6.36 -6.79 2.70
CA LEU A 43 5.50 -6.71 1.52
C LEU A 43 4.23 -5.88 1.77
N ALA A 44 3.68 -5.92 2.98
CA ALA A 44 2.51 -5.15 3.37
C ALA A 44 2.84 -3.71 3.80
N THR A 45 4.12 -3.32 3.84
CA THR A 45 4.55 -1.99 4.28
C THR A 45 4.74 -1.06 3.08
N LEU A 46 3.93 0.00 3.01
CA LEU A 46 4.05 1.05 2.01
C LEU A 46 5.45 1.67 2.01
N ARG A 47 6.09 1.72 0.83
CA ARG A 47 7.38 2.38 0.64
C ARG A 47 7.18 3.88 0.46
N LEU A 48 7.66 4.68 1.41
CA LEU A 48 7.57 6.15 1.36
C LEU A 48 8.83 6.82 0.78
N ASN A 49 9.93 6.08 0.63
CA ASN A 49 11.22 6.61 0.14
C ASN A 49 11.41 6.37 -1.37
N VAL A 50 10.32 6.31 -2.13
CA VAL A 50 10.39 6.19 -3.58
C VAL A 50 10.80 7.56 -4.15
N PRO A 51 11.78 7.63 -5.07
CA PRO A 51 12.22 8.89 -5.66
C PRO A 51 11.18 9.41 -6.66
N VAL A 52 10.06 9.92 -6.15
CA VAL A 52 9.07 10.66 -6.92
C VAL A 52 9.61 12.08 -7.10
N SER A 53 9.81 12.47 -8.37
CA SER A 53 10.42 13.77 -8.71
C SER A 53 9.43 14.93 -8.73
N GLU A 54 8.16 14.59 -8.90
CA GLU A 54 7.02 15.47 -9.08
C GLU A 54 6.59 16.06 -7.73
N LYS A 55 6.31 17.36 -7.73
CA LYS A 55 5.63 18.04 -6.63
C LYS A 55 4.12 17.91 -6.81
N VAL A 56 3.37 18.17 -5.73
CA VAL A 56 1.89 18.14 -5.75
C VAL A 56 1.32 19.03 -6.87
N GLY A 57 1.90 20.21 -7.11
CA GLY A 57 1.46 21.11 -8.19
C GLY A 57 1.74 20.57 -9.60
N ASP A 58 2.79 19.76 -9.77
CA ASP A 58 3.11 19.15 -11.08
C ASP A 58 2.08 18.07 -11.44
N LEU A 59 1.37 17.53 -10.45
CA LEU A 59 0.31 16.52 -10.61
C LEU A 59 -1.09 17.15 -10.78
N GLU A 60 -1.20 18.48 -10.80
CA GLU A 60 -2.48 19.15 -10.99
C GLU A 60 -3.04 18.83 -12.38
N TRP A 61 -4.29 18.36 -12.42
CA TRP A 61 -4.98 18.07 -13.67
C TRP A 61 -5.09 19.33 -14.52
N GLN A 62 -4.55 19.31 -15.75
CA GLN A 62 -4.57 20.45 -16.68
C GLN A 62 -5.70 20.41 -17.71
N GLY A 63 -6.58 19.41 -17.65
CA GLY A 63 -7.67 19.20 -18.61
C GLY A 63 -7.34 18.16 -19.67
N ALA A 64 -8.39 17.62 -20.30
CA ALA A 64 -8.24 16.65 -21.38
C ALA A 64 -7.81 17.36 -22.66
N HIS A 65 -7.05 16.69 -23.52
CA HIS A 65 -6.67 17.26 -24.82
C HIS A 65 -7.84 17.12 -25.79
N SER A 66 -8.34 18.24 -26.33
CA SER A 66 -9.55 18.30 -27.19
C SER A 66 -9.47 17.36 -28.40
N ASP A 67 -8.28 17.24 -28.98
CA ASP A 67 -8.10 16.49 -30.23
C ASP A 67 -7.71 15.03 -30.03
N LEU A 68 -7.07 14.70 -28.90
CA LEU A 68 -6.55 13.35 -28.64
C LEU A 68 -7.53 12.51 -27.84
N TYR A 69 -8.21 13.11 -26.86
CA TYR A 69 -9.08 12.37 -25.95
C TYR A 69 -10.30 11.74 -26.65
N PRO A 70 -11.02 12.43 -27.57
CA PRO A 70 -12.11 11.80 -28.32
C PRO A 70 -11.67 10.61 -29.16
N LYS A 71 -10.49 10.70 -29.81
CA LYS A 71 -9.91 9.60 -30.59
C LYS A 71 -9.61 8.39 -29.72
N LEU A 72 -9.01 8.61 -28.55
CA LEU A 72 -8.78 7.56 -27.57
C LEU A 72 -10.09 6.89 -27.12
N CYS A 73 -11.16 7.68 -26.93
CA CYS A 73 -12.47 7.15 -26.57
C CYS A 73 -13.06 6.27 -27.67
N GLU A 74 -12.88 6.63 -28.94
CA GLU A 74 -13.24 5.79 -30.09
C GLU A 74 -12.42 4.49 -30.14
N GLU A 75 -11.09 4.58 -29.98
CA GLU A 75 -10.17 3.43 -29.97
C GLU A 75 -10.48 2.42 -28.85
N LEU A 76 -10.86 2.91 -27.67
CA LEU A 76 -11.25 2.08 -26.54
C LEU A 76 -12.68 1.51 -26.66
N GLY A 77 -13.43 1.88 -27.70
CA GLY A 77 -14.83 1.47 -27.86
C GLY A 77 -15.78 2.12 -26.85
N MET A 78 -15.40 3.27 -26.29
CA MET A 78 -16.15 4.03 -25.29
C MET A 78 -16.46 5.46 -25.77
N PRO A 79 -17.13 5.64 -26.94
CA PRO A 79 -17.30 6.96 -27.56
C PRO A 79 -18.15 7.93 -26.72
N ASN A 80 -19.00 7.41 -25.82
CA ASN A 80 -19.78 8.22 -24.88
C ASN A 80 -18.93 9.02 -23.89
N LEU A 81 -17.67 8.62 -23.66
CA LEU A 81 -16.74 9.33 -22.79
C LEU A 81 -16.23 10.63 -23.40
N ALA A 82 -16.28 10.79 -24.74
CA ALA A 82 -15.70 11.95 -25.43
C ALA A 82 -16.25 13.31 -24.94
N ASN A 83 -17.47 13.35 -24.43
CA ASN A 83 -18.14 14.56 -23.93
C ASN A 83 -18.12 14.70 -22.39
N GLN A 84 -17.44 13.81 -21.66
CA GLN A 84 -17.40 13.82 -20.19
C GLN A 84 -16.36 14.76 -19.55
N PRO A 85 -15.23 15.14 -20.20
CA PRO A 85 -14.28 16.04 -19.56
C PRO A 85 -14.91 17.38 -19.19
N HIS A 86 -14.76 17.75 -17.92
CA HIS A 86 -15.22 19.03 -17.37
C HIS A 86 -14.20 20.16 -17.59
N MET A 87 -12.98 19.83 -17.99
CA MET A 87 -11.90 20.77 -18.27
C MET A 87 -11.10 20.26 -19.45
N TRP A 88 -10.79 21.17 -20.38
CA TRP A 88 -9.98 20.92 -21.56
C TRP A 88 -8.67 21.69 -21.43
N ALA A 89 -7.57 21.02 -21.77
CA ALA A 89 -6.27 21.66 -21.80
C ALA A 89 -6.26 22.78 -22.86
N PRO A 90 -5.54 23.89 -22.60
CA PRO A 90 -5.39 24.98 -23.56
C PRO A 90 -4.67 24.56 -24.84
#